data_AF-A0A497AGX7-F1
#
_entry.id   AF-A0A497AGX7-F1
#
_cell.length_a   1.000
_cell.length_b   1.000
_cell.length_c   1.000
_cell.angle_alpha   90.00
_cell.angle_beta   90.00
_cell.angle_gamma   90.00
#
_symmetry.space_group_name_H-M   'P 1'
#
loop_
_entity.id
_entity.type
_entity.pdbx_description
1 polymer ?
#
loop_
_entity_poly.entity_id
_entity_poly.type
_entity_poly.pdbx_seq_one_letter_code
_entity_poly.pdbx_strand_id
1 'polypeptide(L)'
;LVAATQRPDANVLNPQAKANLTTRIGFRVASHYDSQIILDRAGAERIKRVGLALTNAGGQWRKVQCAFVPDEATGEWVTVMPKTESVLSDIERSLVAYAIEELGGAFKINALYQAHKGQISQRKLTTLAQKWERRGWLTSPASRSDSRKVTSKLLELCPNPTLSAQNDDTVIRVLRGDTAQKAVIRTPRAGDTGDTAKVGITWPVSAFQGVV
;
A
#
# COMPACT_ATOMS: atom_id res chain seq x y z
N LEU A 1 -21.97 8.32 1.87
CA LEU A 1 -21.14 9.51 2.17
C LEU A 1 -21.34 9.87 3.63
N VAL A 2 -20.25 10.15 4.34
CA VAL A 2 -20.29 10.68 5.71
C VAL A 2 -19.47 11.97 5.72
N ALA A 3 -20.07 13.06 6.18
CA ALA A 3 -19.40 14.35 6.34
C ALA A 3 -19.51 14.77 7.80
N ALA A 4 -18.40 15.20 8.39
CA ALA A 4 -18.32 15.62 9.78
C ALA A 4 -17.64 16.99 9.87
N THR A 5 -18.13 17.84 10.76
CA THR A 5 -17.53 19.14 11.05
C THR A 5 -17.64 19.46 12.54
N GLN A 6 -16.64 20.15 13.07
CA GLN A 6 -16.67 20.74 14.42
C GLN A 6 -17.18 22.19 14.40
N ARG A 7 -17.19 22.84 13.23
CA ARG A 7 -17.62 24.22 13.04
C ARG A 7 -18.75 24.22 12.01
N PRO A 8 -20.01 24.18 12.46
CA PRO A 8 -21.13 24.27 11.53
C PRO A 8 -21.18 25.67 10.93
N ASP A 9 -20.94 25.76 9.63
CA ASP A 9 -20.98 27.00 8.85
C ASP A 9 -22.13 26.93 7.85
N ALA A 10 -23.01 27.94 7.84
CA ALA A 10 -24.15 28.00 6.93
C ALA A 10 -23.75 28.08 5.46
N ASN A 11 -22.57 28.60 5.15
CA ASN A 11 -22.04 28.67 3.78
C ASN A 11 -21.63 27.28 3.26
N VAL A 12 -21.12 26.44 4.15
CA VAL A 12 -20.72 25.05 3.84
C VAL A 12 -21.93 24.12 3.88
N LEU A 13 -22.75 24.21 4.93
CA LEU A 13 -24.02 23.49 5.11
C LEU A 13 -25.19 24.28 4.51
N ASN A 14 -25.05 24.66 3.25
CA ASN A 14 -26.05 25.45 2.53
C ASN A 14 -27.30 24.60 2.14
N PRO A 15 -28.38 25.21 1.61
CA PRO A 15 -29.59 24.48 1.24
C PRO A 15 -29.36 23.35 0.21
N GLN A 16 -28.45 23.52 -0.74
CA GLN A 16 -28.14 22.49 -1.72
C GLN A 16 -27.45 21.27 -1.07
N ALA A 17 -26.50 21.50 -0.16
CA ALA A 17 -25.87 20.44 0.62
C ALA A 17 -26.90 19.73 1.51
N LYS A 18 -27.77 20.50 2.19
CA LYS A 18 -28.85 19.98 3.04
C LYS A 18 -29.86 19.13 2.26
N ALA A 19 -30.21 19.50 1.03
CA ALA A 19 -31.12 18.73 0.19
C ALA A 19 -30.59 17.32 -0.14
N ASN A 20 -29.26 17.17 -0.24
CA ASN A 20 -28.60 15.90 -0.56
C ASN A 20 -28.20 15.10 0.69
N LEU A 21 -28.15 15.73 1.86
CA LEU A 21 -27.78 15.11 3.14
C LEU A 21 -28.98 15.16 4.09
N THR A 22 -29.94 14.27 3.88
CA THR A 22 -31.23 14.26 4.59
C THR A 22 -31.13 13.75 6.03
N THR A 23 -30.27 12.76 6.28
CA THR A 23 -29.98 12.26 7.64
C THR A 23 -28.89 13.10 8.28
N ARG A 24 -29.20 13.69 9.43
CA ARG A 24 -28.28 14.60 10.15
C ARG A 24 -28.25 14.26 11.62
N ILE A 25 -27.05 14.29 12.19
CA ILE A 25 -26.79 13.99 13.59
C ILE A 25 -26.12 15.22 14.19
N GLY A 26 -26.72 15.79 15.23
CA GLY A 26 -26.20 16.91 15.98
C GLY A 26 -25.79 16.47 17.37
N PHE A 27 -24.48 16.47 17.64
CA PHE A 27 -23.94 16.39 18.99
C PHE A 27 -24.07 17.74 19.70
N ARG A 28 -23.62 17.83 20.95
CA ARG A 28 -23.61 19.09 21.70
C ARG A 28 -22.89 20.19 20.91
N VAL A 29 -23.61 21.29 20.66
CA VAL A 29 -23.09 22.51 20.02
C VAL A 29 -23.11 23.69 20.98
N ALA A 30 -22.40 24.77 20.63
CA ALA A 30 -22.27 25.94 21.48
C ALA A 30 -23.55 26.79 21.52
N SER A 31 -24.23 26.93 20.38
CA SER A 31 -25.38 27.83 20.27
C SER A 31 -26.59 27.21 19.59
N HIS A 32 -27.74 27.84 19.83
CA HIS A 32 -28.98 27.56 19.11
C HIS A 32 -28.80 27.72 17.59
N TYR A 33 -28.03 28.73 17.17
CA TYR A 33 -27.75 28.99 15.75
C TYR A 33 -26.99 27.82 15.10
N ASP A 34 -25.97 27.28 15.79
CA ASP A 34 -25.24 26.10 15.34
C ASP A 34 -26.14 24.87 15.21
N SER A 35 -27.09 24.71 16.15
CA SER A 35 -28.09 23.63 16.08
C SER A 35 -28.96 23.78 14.82
N GLN A 36 -29.38 25.01 14.49
CA GLN A 36 -30.16 25.28 13.29
C GLN A 36 -29.37 25.05 12.00
N ILE A 37 -28.07 25.36 11.97
CA ILE A 37 -27.23 25.07 10.81
C ILE A 37 -27.20 23.57 10.52
N ILE A 38 -27.02 22.73 11.55
CA ILE A 38 -26.89 21.27 11.36
C ILE A 38 -28.26 20.60 11.18
N LEU A 39 -29.25 20.94 12.00
CA LEU A 39 -30.48 20.17 12.15
C LEU A 39 -31.72 20.87 11.58
N ASP A 40 -31.61 22.11 11.12
CA ASP A 40 -32.75 22.99 10.81
C ASP A 40 -33.69 23.20 12.01
N ARG A 41 -33.20 22.94 13.23
CA ARG A 41 -33.96 23.12 14.48
C ARG A 41 -33.06 23.32 15.69
N ALA A 42 -33.66 23.82 16.76
CA ALA A 42 -33.08 23.83 18.09
C ALA A 42 -33.04 22.43 18.73
N GLY A 43 -32.12 22.26 19.69
CA GLY A 43 -32.10 21.14 20.64
C GLY A 43 -30.71 20.58 20.89
N ALA A 44 -29.79 20.72 19.93
CA ALA A 44 -28.43 20.20 20.08
C ALA A 44 -27.62 21.00 21.12
N GLU A 45 -27.90 22.31 21.26
CA GLU A 45 -27.29 23.19 22.26
C GLU A 45 -27.65 22.81 23.71
N ARG A 46 -28.73 22.05 23.89
CA ARG A 46 -29.24 21.63 25.22
C ARG A 46 -28.72 20.26 25.64
N ILE A 47 -27.92 19.60 24.80
CA ILE A 47 -27.33 18.30 25.11
C ILE A 47 -26.26 18.48 26.19
N LYS A 48 -26.43 17.79 27.33
CA LYS A 48 -25.48 17.85 28.47
C LYS A 48 -24.60 16.61 28.59
N ARG A 49 -24.99 15.51 27.95
CA ARG A 49 -24.37 14.19 28.12
C ARG A 49 -23.44 13.90 26.95
N VAL A 50 -22.24 13.41 27.25
CA VAL A 50 -21.28 12.95 26.24
C VAL A 50 -21.86 11.74 25.50
N GLY A 51 -21.68 11.72 24.18
CA GLY A 51 -22.20 10.66 23.31
C GLY A 51 -23.71 10.72 23.04
N LEU A 52 -24.47 11.63 23.68
CA LEU A 52 -25.87 11.84 23.31
C LEU A 52 -25.95 12.75 22.08
N ALA A 53 -26.76 12.38 21.10
CA ALA A 53 -27.00 13.15 19.88
C ALA A 53 -28.49 13.30 19.58
N LEU A 54 -28.84 14.33 18.81
CA LEU A 54 -30.16 14.52 18.23
C LEU A 54 -30.08 14.19 16.74
N THR A 55 -30.96 13.32 16.25
CA THR A 55 -30.97 12.89 14.84
C THR A 55 -32.38 12.86 14.28
N ASN A 56 -32.49 13.07 12.97
CA ASN A 56 -33.69 12.80 12.21
C ASN A 56 -33.50 11.48 11.46
N ALA A 57 -34.23 10.45 11.88
CA ALA A 57 -34.28 9.15 11.23
C ALA A 57 -35.72 8.88 10.79
N GLY A 58 -35.93 8.68 9.48
CA GLY A 58 -37.26 8.40 8.93
C GLY A 58 -38.28 9.53 9.13
N GLY A 59 -37.84 10.78 9.13
CA GLY A 59 -38.70 11.95 9.35
C GLY A 59 -39.01 12.23 10.83
N GLN A 60 -38.50 11.41 11.75
CA GLN A 60 -38.74 11.56 13.19
C GLN A 60 -37.48 11.98 13.93
N TRP A 61 -37.63 13.03 14.74
CA TRP A 61 -36.59 13.52 15.61
C TRP A 61 -36.47 12.68 16.87
N ARG A 62 -35.28 12.13 17.12
CA ARG A 62 -35.01 11.29 18.28
C ARG A 62 -33.66 11.62 18.90
N LYS A 63 -33.59 11.51 20.23
CA LYS A 63 -32.31 11.51 20.96
C LYS A 63 -31.75 10.10 20.95
N VAL A 64 -30.48 9.95 20.60
CA VAL A 64 -29.80 8.67 20.52
C VAL A 64 -28.50 8.73 21.32
N GLN A 65 -28.23 7.68 22.09
CA GLN A 65 -26.95 7.51 22.76
C GLN A 65 -26.02 6.74 21.81
N CYS A 66 -24.92 7.37 21.43
CA CYS A 66 -23.88 6.74 20.64
C CYS A 66 -23.02 5.81 21.52
N ALA A 67 -22.53 4.73 20.92
CA ALA A 67 -21.54 3.87 21.54
C ALA A 67 -20.25 4.67 21.79
N PHE A 68 -19.63 4.40 22.93
CA PHE A 68 -18.28 4.88 23.24
C PHE A 68 -17.29 3.83 22.75
N VAL A 69 -16.33 4.24 21.93
CA VAL A 69 -15.22 3.40 21.49
C VAL A 69 -13.95 3.99 22.11
N PRO A 70 -13.27 3.26 23.02
CA PRO A 70 -12.02 3.72 23.59
C PRO A 70 -10.88 3.63 22.56
N ASP A 71 -9.87 4.47 22.72
CA ASP A 71 -8.77 4.57 21.75
C ASP A 71 -8.00 3.25 21.63
N GLU A 72 -7.84 2.51 22.73
CA GLU A 72 -7.15 1.22 22.76
C GLU A 72 -7.83 0.17 21.86
N ALA A 73 -9.17 0.14 21.85
CA ALA A 73 -9.93 -0.79 21.01
C ALA A 73 -9.75 -0.50 19.51
N THR A 74 -9.48 0.75 19.15
CA THR A 74 -9.29 1.15 17.75
C THR A 74 -8.01 0.53 17.18
N GLY A 75 -6.91 0.53 17.95
CA GLY A 75 -5.64 -0.09 17.51
C GLY A 75 -5.75 -1.60 17.31
N GLU A 76 -6.48 -2.27 18.20
CA GLU A 76 -6.75 -3.71 18.10
C GLU A 76 -7.58 -4.02 16.84
N TRP A 77 -8.69 -3.30 16.61
CA TRP A 77 -9.56 -3.54 15.45
C TRP A 77 -8.89 -3.23 14.11
N VAL A 78 -8.05 -2.19 14.05
CA VAL A 78 -7.26 -1.88 12.85
C VAL A 78 -6.29 -3.02 12.50
N THR A 79 -5.79 -3.74 13.51
CA THR A 79 -4.89 -4.88 13.31
C THR A 79 -5.64 -6.12 12.83
N VAL A 80 -6.88 -6.31 13.28
CA VAL A 80 -7.72 -7.46 12.92
C VAL A 80 -8.44 -7.26 11.58
N MET A 81 -8.65 -6.02 11.14
CA MET A 81 -9.14 -5.76 9.79
C MET A 81 -8.13 -6.33 8.79
N PRO A 82 -8.58 -7.13 7.79
CA PRO A 82 -7.68 -7.56 6.74
C PRO A 82 -7.06 -6.28 6.15
N LYS A 83 -5.73 -6.17 6.19
CA LYS A 83 -5.00 -5.11 5.49
C LYS A 83 -5.64 -5.01 4.13
N THR A 84 -6.25 -3.85 3.83
CA THR A 84 -6.93 -3.59 2.57
C THR A 84 -6.05 -4.19 1.48
N GLU A 85 -6.55 -5.23 0.81
CA GLU A 85 -5.76 -5.98 -0.17
C GLU A 85 -5.04 -4.95 -1.02
N SER A 86 -3.72 -5.04 -1.05
CA SER A 86 -2.94 -4.06 -1.77
C SER A 86 -3.48 -3.96 -3.19
N VAL A 87 -3.61 -2.72 -3.68
CA VAL A 87 -4.16 -2.42 -5.02
C VAL A 87 -3.48 -3.25 -6.12
N LEU A 88 -2.26 -3.67 -5.86
CA LEU A 88 -1.48 -4.63 -6.61
C LEU A 88 -1.26 -5.90 -5.78
N SER A 89 -1.48 -7.05 -6.38
CA SER A 89 -1.05 -8.34 -5.85
C SER A 89 0.49 -8.44 -5.77
N ASP A 90 1.01 -9.41 -5.01
CA ASP A 90 2.46 -9.56 -4.83
C ASP A 90 3.20 -9.83 -6.15
N ILE A 91 2.59 -10.61 -7.04
CA ILE A 91 3.11 -10.83 -8.40
C ILE A 91 3.08 -9.54 -9.25
N GLU A 92 2.08 -8.68 -9.07
CA GLU A 92 2.03 -7.40 -9.78
C GLU A 92 3.13 -6.44 -9.30
N ARG A 93 3.40 -6.43 -8.00
CA ARG A 93 4.51 -5.66 -7.42
C ARG A 93 5.86 -6.16 -7.92
N SER A 94 6.09 -7.46 -7.96
CA SER A 94 7.36 -8.02 -8.45
C SER A 94 7.57 -7.72 -9.94
N LEU A 95 6.51 -7.71 -10.75
CA LEU A 95 6.57 -7.30 -12.15
C LEU A 95 6.96 -5.83 -12.32
N VAL A 96 6.42 -4.95 -11.47
CA VAL A 96 6.75 -3.51 -11.49
C VAL A 96 8.19 -3.29 -11.03
N ALA A 97 8.61 -3.94 -9.96
CA ALA A 97 9.97 -3.90 -9.45
C ALA A 97 10.98 -4.29 -10.54
N TYR A 98 10.78 -5.47 -11.16
CA TYR A 98 11.64 -5.94 -12.24
C TYR A 98 11.64 -5.00 -13.46
N ALA A 99 10.48 -4.43 -13.82
CA ALA A 99 10.40 -3.48 -14.92
C ALA A 99 11.24 -2.22 -14.63
N ILE A 100 11.28 -1.74 -13.40
CA ILE A 100 12.05 -0.56 -13.00
C ILE A 100 13.54 -0.89 -12.92
N GLU A 101 13.90 -1.93 -12.17
CA GLU A 101 15.29 -2.25 -11.82
C GLU A 101 16.07 -2.81 -13.01
N GLU A 102 15.45 -3.70 -13.79
CA GLU A 102 16.15 -4.45 -14.85
C GLU A 102 15.78 -3.97 -16.26
N LEU A 103 14.62 -3.33 -16.45
CA LEU A 103 14.14 -2.88 -17.76
C LEU A 103 14.08 -1.36 -17.91
N GLY A 104 14.57 -0.58 -16.94
CA GLY A 104 14.59 0.88 -16.99
C GLY A 104 13.19 1.50 -17.07
N GLY A 105 12.23 0.88 -16.39
CA GLY A 105 10.80 1.25 -16.39
C GLY A 105 10.00 0.70 -17.56
N ALA A 106 10.61 -0.07 -18.48
CA ALA A 106 9.90 -0.63 -19.63
C ALA A 106 9.11 -1.91 -19.26
N PHE A 107 7.81 -1.92 -19.54
CA PHE A 107 6.93 -3.05 -19.33
C PHE A 107 6.91 -3.96 -20.58
N LYS A 108 7.97 -4.77 -20.73
CA LYS A 108 8.13 -5.71 -21.86
C LYS A 108 7.59 -7.10 -21.52
N ILE A 109 6.50 -7.52 -22.19
CA ILE A 109 5.79 -8.78 -21.89
C ILE A 109 6.72 -9.99 -21.93
N ASN A 110 7.54 -10.14 -22.99
CA ASN A 110 8.42 -11.30 -23.12
C ASN A 110 9.49 -11.35 -22.02
N ALA A 111 10.12 -10.21 -21.71
CA ALA A 111 11.14 -10.14 -20.67
C ALA A 111 10.54 -10.44 -19.28
N LEU A 112 9.39 -9.85 -18.96
CA LEU A 112 8.67 -10.09 -17.71
C LEU A 112 8.22 -11.54 -17.56
N TYR A 113 7.74 -12.15 -18.65
CA TYR A 113 7.37 -13.56 -18.66
C TYR A 113 8.56 -14.49 -18.40
N GLN A 114 9.73 -14.22 -19.00
CA GLN A 114 10.91 -15.04 -18.75
C GLN A 114 11.39 -14.92 -17.30
N ALA A 115 11.34 -13.71 -16.73
CA ALA A 115 11.73 -13.47 -15.34
C ALA A 115 10.77 -14.10 -14.32
N HIS A 116 9.47 -14.21 -14.64
CA HIS A 116 8.43 -14.72 -13.73
C HIS A 116 7.80 -16.02 -14.28
N LYS A 117 8.60 -16.83 -14.96
CA LYS A 117 8.13 -18.07 -15.59
C LYS A 117 7.61 -19.03 -14.53
N GLY A 118 6.39 -19.55 -14.73
CA GLY A 118 5.71 -20.42 -13.77
C GLY A 118 4.81 -19.70 -12.78
N GLN A 119 4.97 -18.38 -12.60
CA GLN A 119 4.11 -17.57 -11.73
C GLN A 119 3.00 -16.84 -12.51
N ILE A 120 3.28 -16.42 -13.75
CA ILE A 120 2.30 -15.72 -14.60
C ILE A 120 2.41 -16.16 -16.07
N SER A 121 1.26 -16.26 -16.74
CA SER A 121 1.22 -16.56 -18.17
C SER A 121 1.35 -15.29 -19.03
N GLN A 122 1.88 -15.44 -20.25
CA GLN A 122 1.96 -14.33 -21.21
C GLN A 122 0.59 -13.70 -21.52
N ARG A 123 -0.47 -14.53 -21.59
CA ARG A 123 -1.85 -14.05 -21.80
C ARG A 123 -2.28 -13.15 -20.66
N LYS A 124 -2.03 -13.56 -19.41
CA LYS A 124 -2.35 -12.77 -18.22
C LYS A 124 -1.55 -11.46 -18.17
N LEU A 125 -0.25 -11.48 -18.51
CA LEU A 125 0.57 -10.27 -18.65
C LEU A 125 0.03 -9.30 -19.71
N THR A 126 -0.45 -9.82 -20.84
CA THR A 126 -1.04 -8.99 -21.89
C THR A 126 -2.33 -8.33 -21.42
N THR A 127 -3.23 -9.10 -20.79
CA THR A 127 -4.47 -8.56 -20.22
C THR A 127 -4.19 -7.50 -19.15
N LEU A 128 -3.17 -7.73 -18.33
CA LEU A 128 -2.76 -6.85 -17.26
C LEU A 128 -2.19 -5.54 -17.80
N ALA A 129 -1.33 -5.61 -18.83
CA ALA A 129 -0.82 -4.44 -19.53
C ALA A 129 -1.96 -3.57 -20.09
N GLN A 130 -2.92 -4.17 -20.80
CA GLN A 130 -4.09 -3.46 -21.33
C GLN A 130 -4.94 -2.82 -20.24
N LYS A 131 -5.15 -3.52 -19.12
CA LYS A 131 -5.88 -3.01 -17.96
C LYS A 131 -5.16 -1.81 -17.33
N TRP A 132 -3.84 -1.89 -17.21
CA TRP A 132 -3.01 -0.83 -16.62
C TRP A 132 -2.87 0.39 -17.54
N GLU A 133 -2.82 0.21 -18.86
CA GLU A 133 -2.92 1.30 -19.83
C GLU A 133 -4.22 2.10 -19.66
N ARG A 134 -5.37 1.42 -19.58
CA ARG A 134 -6.67 2.08 -19.36
C ARG A 134 -6.76 2.85 -18.04
N ARG A 135 -5.97 2.47 -17.04
CA ARG A 135 -5.90 3.13 -15.72
C ARG A 135 -4.88 4.29 -15.69
N GLY A 136 -4.09 4.44 -16.74
CA GLY A 136 -2.96 5.38 -16.81
C GLY A 136 -1.75 4.95 -15.98
N TRP A 137 -1.63 3.66 -15.68
CA TRP A 137 -0.51 3.06 -14.93
C TRP A 137 0.65 2.64 -15.84
N LEU A 138 0.35 2.42 -17.13
CA LEU A 138 1.33 2.26 -18.19
C LEU A 138 1.09 3.31 -19.27
N THR A 139 2.16 3.75 -19.93
CA THR A 139 2.06 4.62 -21.11
C THR A 139 1.52 3.84 -22.31
N SER A 140 0.64 4.49 -23.09
CA SER A 140 0.27 3.99 -24.41
C SER A 140 1.49 4.05 -25.34
N PRO A 141 1.88 2.95 -25.99
CA PRO A 141 3.00 2.97 -26.94
C PRO A 141 2.65 3.82 -28.17
N ALA A 142 3.56 4.68 -28.62
CA ALA A 142 3.35 5.57 -29.77
C ALA A 142 3.39 4.79 -31.11
N SER A 143 4.21 3.73 -31.16
CA SER A 143 4.28 2.78 -32.27
C SER A 143 4.17 1.34 -31.76
N ARG A 144 3.85 0.41 -32.66
CA ARG A 144 3.78 -1.05 -32.40
C ARG A 144 5.10 -1.64 -31.90
N SER A 145 6.22 -0.99 -32.21
CA SER A 145 7.57 -1.35 -31.77
C SER A 145 7.94 -0.81 -30.39
N ASP A 146 7.22 0.20 -29.89
CA ASP A 146 7.57 0.86 -28.64
C ASP A 146 7.11 0.06 -27.43
N SER A 147 7.97 -0.01 -26.42
CA SER A 147 7.60 -0.62 -25.15
C SER A 147 6.77 0.35 -24.30
N ARG A 148 5.69 -0.16 -23.72
CA ARG A 148 4.97 0.46 -22.60
C ARG A 148 5.94 0.81 -21.47
N LYS A 149 5.72 1.93 -20.78
CA LYS A 149 6.52 2.34 -19.62
C LYS A 149 5.64 2.49 -18.38
N VAL A 150 6.19 2.15 -17.23
CA VAL A 150 5.59 2.39 -15.91
C VAL A 150 5.46 3.88 -15.67
N THR A 151 4.27 4.35 -15.28
CA THR A 151 4.01 5.77 -14.98
C THR A 151 4.27 6.09 -13.50
N SER A 152 4.45 7.36 -13.18
CA SER A 152 4.59 7.85 -11.79
C SER A 152 3.40 7.45 -10.91
N LYS A 153 2.20 7.46 -11.46
CA LYS A 153 0.96 7.03 -10.78
C LYS A 153 1.01 5.56 -10.32
N LEU A 154 1.70 4.69 -11.06
CA LEU A 154 1.90 3.29 -10.65
C LEU A 154 2.99 3.18 -9.58
N LEU A 155 4.00 4.04 -9.62
CA LEU A 155 5.06 4.11 -8.61
C LEU A 155 4.54 4.58 -7.25
N GLU A 156 3.61 5.54 -7.23
CA GLU A 156 2.96 6.01 -5.99
C GLU A 156 2.21 4.87 -5.27
N LEU A 157 1.73 3.87 -6.01
CA LEU A 157 1.09 2.68 -5.47
C LEU A 157 2.09 1.61 -5.00
N CYS A 158 3.37 1.77 -5.34
CA CYS A 158 4.49 0.91 -4.97
C CYS A 158 5.55 1.70 -4.17
N PRO A 159 5.25 2.16 -2.94
CA PRO A 159 6.19 2.99 -2.16
C PRO A 159 7.53 2.31 -1.83
N ASN A 160 7.62 0.98 -1.97
CA ASN A 160 8.88 0.22 -1.97
C ASN A 160 8.88 -0.78 -3.13
N PRO A 161 9.52 -0.50 -4.28
CA PRO A 161 9.72 -1.50 -5.32
C PRO A 161 10.74 -2.57 -4.92
N THR A 162 11.48 -2.41 -3.82
CA THR A 162 12.37 -3.45 -3.29
C THR A 162 11.54 -4.61 -2.74
N LEU A 163 11.45 -5.64 -3.58
CA LEU A 163 10.92 -6.98 -3.33
C LEU A 163 10.94 -7.38 -1.85
N SER A 164 9.75 -7.63 -1.28
CA SER A 164 9.63 -8.55 -0.16
C SER A 164 9.94 -9.97 -0.68
N ALA A 165 11.23 -10.30 -0.73
CA ALA A 165 11.67 -11.68 -0.74
C ALA A 165 11.36 -12.28 0.65
N GLN A 166 10.14 -12.75 0.82
CA GLN A 166 9.83 -13.80 1.78
C GLN A 166 9.26 -14.97 0.99
N ASN A 167 10.18 -15.73 0.42
CA ASN A 167 10.13 -17.17 0.48
C ASN A 167 11.55 -17.60 0.87
N ASP A 168 11.62 -18.42 1.91
CA ASP A 168 12.83 -19.09 2.35
C ASP A 168 13.60 -19.72 1.17
N ASP A 169 14.91 -19.74 1.36
CA ASP A 169 15.94 -20.50 0.66
C ASP A 169 16.51 -19.99 -0.69
N THR A 170 17.84 -19.79 -0.61
CA THR A 170 18.86 -19.73 -1.68
C THR A 170 18.90 -18.50 -2.61
N VAL A 171 19.60 -17.47 -2.14
CA VAL A 171 20.15 -16.40 -2.99
C VAL A 171 21.41 -16.91 -3.69
N ILE A 172 21.28 -17.36 -4.94
CA ILE A 172 22.42 -17.37 -5.88
C ILE A 172 22.54 -15.97 -6.46
N ARG A 173 23.54 -15.24 -5.99
CA ARG A 173 23.98 -13.96 -6.55
C ARG A 173 24.65 -14.23 -7.90
N VAL A 174 23.91 -14.09 -9.01
CA VAL A 174 24.54 -13.99 -10.35
C VAL A 174 24.65 -12.51 -10.68
N LEU A 175 25.81 -11.93 -10.36
CA LEU A 175 26.20 -10.62 -10.86
C LEU A 175 26.56 -10.74 -12.34
N ARG A 176 26.17 -9.68 -13.05
CA ARG A 176 26.31 -9.39 -14.48
C ARG A 176 27.62 -9.87 -15.11
N GLY A 177 27.49 -10.37 -16.33
CA GLY A 177 28.60 -10.43 -17.27
C GLY A 177 29.02 -9.01 -17.65
N ASP A 178 30.30 -8.71 -17.41
CA ASP A 178 31.02 -7.64 -18.10
C ASP A 178 32.00 -8.26 -19.08
N THR A 179 32.04 -7.65 -20.25
CA THR A 179 32.84 -8.06 -21.39
C THR A 179 34.25 -7.47 -21.25
N ALA A 180 35.26 -8.32 -21.47
CA ALA A 180 36.65 -8.01 -21.81
C ALA A 180 37.55 -7.28 -20.78
N GLN A 181 38.52 -8.03 -20.23
CA GLN A 181 39.95 -7.88 -20.56
C GLN A 181 40.73 -9.12 -20.08
N LYS A 182 41.47 -9.75 -21.00
CA LYS A 182 42.38 -10.87 -20.73
C LYS A 182 43.58 -10.37 -19.92
N ALA A 183 43.73 -10.85 -18.68
CA ALA A 183 45.02 -10.90 -18.01
C ALA A 183 45.46 -12.37 -17.93
N VAL A 184 46.46 -12.71 -18.73
CA VAL A 184 47.13 -14.02 -18.75
C VAL A 184 47.98 -14.14 -17.48
N ILE A 185 47.64 -15.07 -16.59
CA ILE A 185 48.51 -15.44 -15.47
C ILE A 185 49.02 -16.86 -15.72
N ARG A 186 50.34 -16.96 -15.93
CA ARG A 186 51.10 -18.19 -16.09
C ARG A 186 51.11 -18.99 -14.77
N THR A 187 50.86 -20.29 -14.85
CA THR A 187 51.07 -21.24 -13.75
C THR A 187 52.57 -21.47 -13.50
N PRO A 188 53.08 -21.42 -12.26
CA PRO A 188 54.26 -22.17 -11.89
C PRO A 188 53.87 -23.59 -11.47
N ARG A 189 54.71 -24.53 -11.89
CA ARG A 189 54.63 -25.97 -11.67
C ARG A 189 55.09 -26.32 -10.26
N ALA A 190 54.63 -27.47 -9.79
CA ALA A 190 54.87 -28.06 -8.48
C ALA A 190 56.35 -28.11 -8.05
N GLY A 191 56.56 -27.86 -6.75
CA GLY A 191 57.79 -28.19 -6.03
C GLY A 191 58.30 -27.06 -5.15
N ASP A 192 57.67 -26.79 -4.00
CA ASP A 192 58.41 -26.89 -2.75
C ASP A 192 57.46 -27.03 -1.54
N THR A 193 57.87 -27.92 -0.66
CA THR A 193 57.22 -28.36 0.57
C THR A 193 57.31 -27.32 1.68
N GLY A 194 56.25 -27.14 2.48
CA GLY A 194 56.40 -26.40 3.73
C GLY A 194 55.13 -25.87 4.37
N ASP A 195 54.47 -26.76 5.10
CA ASP A 195 53.77 -26.47 6.36
C ASP A 195 52.29 -26.04 6.37
N THR A 196 51.68 -26.37 7.49
CA THR A 196 50.37 -26.98 7.61
C THR A 196 49.28 -26.02 8.12
N ALA A 197 48.08 -26.24 7.59
CA ALA A 197 46.73 -25.92 8.07
C ALA A 197 46.53 -25.06 9.34
N LYS A 198 45.63 -24.07 9.24
CA LYS A 198 44.40 -23.99 10.05
C LYS A 198 43.42 -22.94 9.50
N VAL A 199 42.32 -23.43 8.94
CA VAL A 199 41.10 -22.66 8.62
C VAL A 199 40.28 -22.58 9.90
N GLY A 200 40.05 -21.36 10.41
CA GLY A 200 39.17 -21.10 11.55
C GLY A 200 37.86 -20.49 11.08
N ILE A 201 36.78 -21.26 11.15
CA ILE A 201 35.39 -20.81 10.98
C ILE A 201 34.84 -20.52 12.38
N THR A 202 34.35 -19.30 12.63
CA THR A 202 33.65 -18.92 13.87
C THR A 202 32.18 -18.61 13.58
N TRP A 203 31.29 -19.33 14.27
CA TRP A 203 29.85 -19.07 14.33
C TRP A 203 29.50 -18.39 15.66
N PRO A 204 28.65 -17.36 15.70
CA PRO A 204 28.13 -16.82 16.95
C PRO A 204 27.01 -17.69 17.50
N VAL A 205 27.24 -18.24 18.70
CA VAL A 205 26.26 -18.92 19.54
C VAL A 205 25.66 -17.89 20.49
N SER A 206 24.41 -17.49 20.27
CA SER A 206 23.58 -16.94 21.34
C SER A 206 22.10 -17.04 20.98
N ALA A 207 21.56 -18.24 21.13
CA ALA A 207 20.15 -18.48 21.42
C ALA A 207 20.09 -19.25 22.74
N PHE A 208 19.08 -18.92 23.56
CA PHE A 208 18.64 -19.55 24.83
C PHE A 208 19.23 -19.06 26.16
N GLN A 209 18.41 -18.25 26.85
CA GLN A 209 17.96 -18.34 28.26
C GLN A 209 17.12 -17.08 28.52
N GLY A 210 15.95 -17.06 29.17
CA GLY A 210 15.16 -18.01 29.92
C GLY A 210 14.16 -17.19 30.76
N VAL A 211 12.91 -17.65 30.79
CA VAL A 211 11.82 -17.40 31.75
C VAL A 211 12.26 -16.85 33.12
N VAL A 212 11.66 -15.72 33.54
CA VAL A 212 10.97 -15.48 34.83
C VAL A 212 9.88 -14.44 34.59
#